data_AF-A0ABD5CU45-F1
#
_entry.id   AF-A0ABD5CU45-F1
#
_cell.length_a   1.000
_cell.length_b   1.000
_cell.length_c   1.000
_cell.angle_alpha   90.00
_cell.angle_beta   90.00
_cell.angle_gamma   90.00
#
_symmetry.space_group_name_H-M   'P 1'
#
loop_
_entity.id
_entity.type
_entity.pdbx_description
1 polymer ?
#
loop_
_entity_poly.entity_id
_entity_poly.type
_entity_poly.pdbx_seq_one_letter_code
_entity_poly.pdbx_strand_id
1 'polypeptide(L)'
;MKQAKTLFSVANKDAHCAAACSHELVPDFTRLAGDRDGWMAHRRRLSLPLSKTLAALLRTMSDRAFVVRRGVMLEHAPGTRNPVTWVDCLAVTEFGVFVIDRYDWTGTVKRSLDDDELLVHDKVGVVSVQTSPLRRAKPALRHLRAILAEYDCPVQSVAIFAPSHCALDPALPEAILYPSELLHFMRTRLNRFRASHLQHLDPVRLAAHLEVRCVDWGKS
;
A
#
# COMPACT_ATOMS: atom_id res chain seq x y z
N MET A 1 57.68 -43.26 14.49
CA MET A 1 56.80 -43.32 15.67
C MET A 1 55.60 -42.39 15.44
N LYS A 2 54.37 -42.94 15.53
CA LYS A 2 53.04 -42.32 15.80
C LYS A 2 52.53 -41.21 14.82
N GLN A 3 51.49 -41.49 14.02
CA GLN A 3 50.06 -41.09 14.18
C GLN A 3 49.82 -39.57 14.07
N ALA A 4 48.77 -38.97 13.49
CA ALA A 4 47.54 -39.39 12.80
C ALA A 4 46.83 -38.12 12.21
N LYS A 5 45.92 -38.33 11.24
CA LYS A 5 44.67 -37.58 10.89
C LYS A 5 44.66 -36.05 10.65
N THR A 6 44.47 -35.70 9.37
CA THR A 6 43.43 -34.85 8.73
C THR A 6 42.77 -33.70 9.53
N LEU A 7 42.78 -32.48 8.97
CA LEU A 7 41.61 -31.77 8.38
C LEU A 7 41.93 -30.31 7.97
N PHE A 8 41.15 -29.85 6.99
CA PHE A 8 41.17 -28.59 6.26
C PHE A 8 41.27 -27.31 7.10
N SER A 9 41.98 -26.31 6.56
CA SER A 9 41.69 -24.88 6.74
C SER A 9 42.18 -24.12 5.51
N VAL A 10 41.26 -23.86 4.57
CA VAL A 10 41.49 -22.87 3.52
C VAL A 10 40.79 -21.60 3.97
N ALA A 11 41.60 -20.59 4.23
CA ALA A 11 41.18 -19.25 4.58
C ALA A 11 40.47 -18.57 3.40
N ASN A 12 39.19 -18.29 3.62
CA ASN A 12 38.55 -16.99 3.47
C ASN A 12 38.99 -16.08 2.29
N LYS A 13 38.13 -16.02 1.27
CA LYS A 13 37.80 -14.81 0.52
C LYS A 13 36.27 -14.73 0.32
N ASP A 14 35.60 -14.40 1.42
CA ASP A 14 34.27 -13.80 1.51
C ASP A 14 34.14 -12.59 0.56
N ALA A 15 33.02 -12.23 -0.06
CA ALA A 15 31.68 -12.79 -0.10
C ALA A 15 31.02 -12.22 -1.37
N HIS A 16 30.79 -13.06 -2.37
CA HIS A 16 29.79 -12.75 -3.39
C HIS A 16 28.41 -13.05 -2.78
N CYS A 17 27.83 -12.06 -2.08
CA CYS A 17 26.41 -12.08 -1.75
C CYS A 17 25.60 -11.90 -3.03
N ALA A 18 25.37 -13.02 -3.73
CA ALA A 18 24.30 -13.16 -4.68
C ALA A 18 22.97 -13.19 -3.90
N ALA A 19 22.48 -12.01 -3.53
CA ALA A 19 21.15 -11.81 -2.98
C ALA A 19 20.13 -11.97 -4.12
N ALA A 20 19.79 -13.22 -4.42
CA ALA A 20 18.63 -13.57 -5.21
C ALA A 20 17.39 -13.43 -4.33
N CYS A 21 16.82 -12.22 -4.24
CA CYS A 21 15.47 -11.97 -3.74
C CYS A 21 14.95 -10.65 -4.36
N SER A 22 14.02 -10.79 -5.31
CA SER A 22 13.11 -9.74 -5.81
C SER A 22 13.73 -8.60 -6.63
N HIS A 23 14.19 -8.91 -7.84
CA HIS A 23 14.49 -7.91 -8.86
C HIS A 23 13.20 -7.50 -9.61
N GLU A 24 12.21 -6.93 -8.91
CA GLU A 24 10.94 -6.37 -9.45
C GLU A 24 10.26 -5.66 -8.24
N LEU A 25 9.90 -4.37 -8.16
CA LEU A 25 9.61 -3.29 -9.10
C LEU A 25 9.88 -1.93 -8.41
N VAL A 26 11.11 -1.42 -8.48
CA VAL A 26 11.28 0.03 -8.65
C VAL A 26 11.58 0.19 -10.12
N PRO A 27 10.60 0.54 -10.97
CA PRO A 27 10.96 0.77 -12.34
C PRO A 27 11.80 2.04 -12.37
N ASP A 28 13.01 1.87 -12.87
CA ASP A 28 13.84 2.91 -13.44
C ASP A 28 12.94 3.71 -14.41
N PHE A 29 12.45 4.87 -13.96
CA PHE A 29 11.47 5.72 -14.65
C PHE A 29 11.87 6.01 -16.10
N THR A 30 13.17 5.92 -16.39
CA THR A 30 13.80 6.15 -17.68
C THR A 30 13.54 5.07 -18.73
N ARG A 31 13.25 3.80 -18.35
CA ARG A 31 12.94 2.71 -19.32
C ARG A 31 11.45 2.39 -19.51
N LEU A 32 10.58 2.78 -18.57
CA LEU A 32 9.12 2.67 -18.71
C LEU A 32 8.45 3.82 -19.46
N ALA A 33 9.22 4.85 -19.86
CA ALA A 33 8.71 5.95 -20.67
C ALA A 33 8.11 5.51 -22.02
N GLY A 34 8.39 4.29 -22.50
CA GLY A 34 7.87 3.77 -23.76
C GLY A 34 6.41 3.30 -23.73
N ASP A 35 5.84 2.94 -22.56
CA ASP A 35 4.45 2.44 -22.47
C ASP A 35 3.83 2.69 -21.07
N ARG A 36 3.81 3.97 -20.67
CA ARG A 36 3.13 4.41 -19.44
C ARG A 36 1.67 3.94 -19.40
N ASP A 37 0.99 4.03 -20.53
CA ASP A 37 -0.43 3.68 -20.66
C ASP A 37 -0.67 2.18 -20.46
N GLY A 38 0.19 1.32 -20.99
CA GLY A 38 0.16 -0.12 -20.78
C GLY A 38 0.39 -0.51 -19.32
N TRP A 39 1.36 0.13 -18.64
CA TRP A 39 1.59 -0.08 -17.20
C TRP A 39 0.36 0.34 -16.37
N MET A 40 -0.20 1.52 -16.64
CA MET A 40 -1.41 1.99 -15.94
C MET A 40 -2.61 1.08 -16.21
N ALA A 41 -2.79 0.62 -17.44
CA ALA A 41 -3.84 -0.32 -17.81
C ALA A 41 -3.69 -1.66 -17.08
N HIS A 42 -2.46 -2.18 -17.00
CA HIS A 42 -2.15 -3.40 -16.25
C HIS A 42 -2.44 -3.24 -14.76
N ARG A 43 -1.96 -2.17 -14.12
CA ARG A 43 -2.21 -1.90 -12.69
C ARG A 43 -3.70 -1.72 -12.38
N ARG A 44 -4.47 -1.08 -13.27
CA ARG A 44 -5.93 -0.98 -13.15
C ARG A 44 -6.62 -2.34 -13.25
N ARG A 45 -6.16 -3.23 -14.15
CA ARG A 45 -6.69 -4.59 -14.23
C ARG A 45 -6.43 -5.35 -12.94
N LEU A 46 -5.22 -5.25 -12.40
CA LEU A 46 -4.88 -5.86 -11.12
C LEU A 46 -5.78 -5.32 -10.00
N SER A 47 -6.02 -4.01 -9.93
CA SER A 47 -6.79 -3.38 -8.84
C SER A 47 -8.31 -3.58 -8.91
N LEU A 48 -8.85 -4.05 -10.04
CA LEU A 48 -10.28 -4.22 -10.27
C LEU A 48 -11.01 -5.09 -9.22
N PRO A 49 -10.50 -6.27 -8.82
CA PRO A 49 -11.18 -7.09 -7.82
C PRO A 49 -11.28 -6.36 -6.47
N LEU A 50 -10.20 -5.69 -6.06
CA LEU A 50 -10.16 -4.93 -4.81
C LEU A 50 -11.17 -3.78 -4.83
N SER A 51 -11.23 -3.01 -5.93
CA SER A 51 -12.17 -1.88 -6.02
C SER A 51 -13.63 -2.35 -6.00
N LYS A 52 -13.94 -3.49 -6.67
CA LYS A 52 -15.26 -4.12 -6.63
C LYS A 52 -15.62 -4.60 -5.23
N THR A 53 -14.71 -5.30 -4.56
CA THR A 53 -14.92 -5.78 -3.18
C THR A 53 -15.16 -4.59 -2.25
N LEU A 54 -14.33 -3.56 -2.32
CA LEU A 54 -14.49 -2.37 -1.48
C LEU A 54 -15.82 -1.66 -1.72
N ALA A 55 -16.22 -1.47 -2.98
CA ALA A 55 -17.51 -0.87 -3.30
C ALA A 55 -18.70 -1.72 -2.83
N ALA A 56 -18.59 -3.05 -2.88
CA ALA A 56 -19.61 -3.94 -2.34
C ALA A 56 -19.70 -3.81 -0.80
N LEU A 57 -18.55 -3.81 -0.11
CA LEU A 57 -18.48 -3.65 1.35
C LEU A 57 -19.05 -2.30 1.80
N LEU A 58 -18.68 -1.20 1.15
CA LEU A 58 -19.20 0.12 1.50
C LEU A 58 -20.72 0.20 1.36
N ARG A 59 -21.28 -0.40 0.30
CA ARG A 59 -22.72 -0.47 0.07
C ARG A 59 -23.47 -1.30 1.12
N THR A 60 -22.85 -2.31 1.71
CA THR A 60 -23.49 -3.09 2.79
C THR A 60 -23.38 -2.42 4.15
N MET A 61 -22.45 -1.47 4.33
CA MET A 61 -22.17 -0.84 5.61
C MET A 61 -22.89 0.49 5.83
N SER A 62 -23.22 1.22 4.76
CA SER A 62 -23.87 2.53 4.86
C SER A 62 -24.79 2.78 3.66
N ASP A 63 -25.93 3.42 3.92
CA ASP A 63 -26.87 3.88 2.90
C ASP A 63 -26.42 5.20 2.24
N ARG A 64 -25.29 5.74 2.68
CA ARG A 64 -24.77 7.04 2.22
C ARG A 64 -23.93 6.88 0.97
N ALA A 65 -23.83 7.97 0.20
CA ALA A 65 -23.01 8.01 -1.00
C ALA A 65 -21.54 7.69 -0.67
N PHE A 66 -20.84 7.07 -1.61
CA PHE A 66 -19.41 6.87 -1.55
C PHE A 66 -18.85 6.84 -2.97
N VAL A 67 -17.55 7.11 -3.11
CA VAL A 67 -16.84 7.02 -4.39
C VAL A 67 -15.67 6.07 -4.23
N VAL A 68 -15.52 5.13 -5.17
CA VAL A 68 -14.35 4.26 -5.28
C VAL A 68 -13.73 4.45 -6.65
N ARG A 69 -12.43 4.73 -6.70
CA ARG A 69 -11.67 4.86 -7.94
C ARG A 69 -10.47 3.93 -7.91
N ARG A 70 -10.26 3.18 -8.98
CA ARG A 70 -9.07 2.34 -9.19
C ARG A 70 -8.03 3.04 -10.05
N GLY A 71 -6.77 2.95 -9.64
CA GLY A 71 -5.62 3.47 -10.38
C GLY A 71 -5.65 4.99 -10.53
N VAL A 72 -5.59 5.68 -9.40
CA VAL A 72 -5.52 7.15 -9.30
C VAL A 72 -4.05 7.57 -9.28
N MET A 73 -3.72 8.68 -9.94
CA MET A 73 -2.39 9.25 -9.93
C MET A 73 -2.41 10.64 -9.30
N LEU A 74 -1.69 10.79 -8.20
CA LEU A 74 -1.60 12.02 -7.41
C LEU A 74 -0.26 12.70 -7.70
N GLU A 75 -0.28 13.99 -8.01
CA GLU A 75 0.95 14.81 -8.07
C GLU A 75 1.13 15.56 -6.75
N HIS A 76 1.98 15.01 -5.89
CA HIS A 76 2.18 15.51 -4.53
C HIS A 76 3.43 16.39 -4.37
N ALA A 77 4.33 16.41 -5.36
CA ALA A 77 5.56 17.19 -5.30
C ALA A 77 6.08 17.59 -6.70
N PRO A 78 5.38 18.49 -7.42
CA PRO A 78 5.78 18.95 -8.74
C PRO A 78 7.25 19.43 -8.77
N GLY A 79 7.98 19.12 -9.84
CA GLY A 79 9.38 19.54 -10.01
C GLY A 79 10.42 18.76 -9.19
N THR A 80 10.00 17.77 -8.40
CA THR A 80 10.92 16.85 -7.70
C THR A 80 11.18 15.58 -8.52
N ARG A 81 12.14 14.74 -8.08
CA ARG A 81 12.47 13.47 -8.76
C ARG A 81 11.33 12.45 -8.73
N ASN A 82 10.47 12.50 -7.72
CA ASN A 82 9.32 11.62 -7.55
C ASN A 82 8.07 12.47 -7.31
N PRO A 83 7.54 13.15 -8.34
CA PRO A 83 6.48 14.12 -8.17
C PRO A 83 5.11 13.46 -7.99
N VAL A 84 4.98 12.21 -8.43
CA VAL A 84 3.71 11.48 -8.50
C VAL A 84 3.73 10.20 -7.68
N THR A 85 2.56 9.84 -7.14
CA THR A 85 2.29 8.54 -6.53
C THR A 85 1.08 7.89 -7.20
N TRP A 86 1.22 6.60 -7.50
CA TRP A 86 0.11 5.75 -7.94
C TRP A 86 -0.63 5.20 -6.74
N VAL A 87 -1.96 5.23 -6.78
CA VAL A 87 -2.85 4.67 -5.77
C VAL A 87 -3.72 3.60 -6.43
N ASP A 88 -3.66 2.37 -5.95
CA ASP A 88 -4.41 1.27 -6.56
C ASP A 88 -5.92 1.44 -6.42
N CYS A 89 -6.36 1.85 -5.25
CA CYS A 89 -7.75 2.13 -4.96
C CYS A 89 -7.88 3.30 -3.99
N LEU A 90 -8.63 4.34 -4.40
CA LEU A 90 -9.00 5.45 -3.55
C LEU A 90 -10.49 5.31 -3.22
N ALA A 91 -10.82 5.30 -1.93
CA ALA A 91 -12.21 5.38 -1.48
C ALA A 91 -12.46 6.69 -0.74
N VAL A 92 -13.56 7.34 -1.11
CA VAL A 92 -14.08 8.56 -0.49
C VAL A 92 -15.42 8.19 0.15
N THR A 93 -15.50 8.31 1.47
CA THR A 93 -16.69 7.96 2.25
C THR A 93 -17.10 9.11 3.16
N GLU A 94 -18.25 8.97 3.81
CA GLU A 94 -18.74 9.94 4.80
C GLU A 94 -17.88 10.04 6.06
N PHE A 95 -16.97 9.08 6.27
CA PHE A 95 -16.14 8.95 7.47
C PHE A 95 -14.64 8.99 7.17
N GLY A 96 -14.25 9.31 5.93
CA GLY A 96 -12.87 9.56 5.56
C GLY A 96 -12.51 9.21 4.12
N VAL A 97 -11.26 9.48 3.78
CA VAL A 97 -10.62 9.10 2.52
C VAL A 97 -9.56 8.05 2.79
N PHE A 98 -9.60 6.97 2.01
CA PHE A 98 -8.75 5.79 2.17
C PHE A 98 -7.93 5.55 0.91
N VAL A 99 -6.60 5.64 1.05
CA VAL A 99 -5.61 5.25 0.04
C VAL A 99 -5.29 3.78 0.25
N ILE A 100 -5.70 2.91 -0.67
CA ILE A 100 -5.61 1.47 -0.49
C ILE A 100 -4.73 0.90 -1.60
N ASP A 101 -3.56 0.39 -1.20
CA ASP A 101 -2.55 -0.14 -2.10
C ASP A 101 -2.33 -1.63 -1.93
N ARG A 102 -2.08 -2.32 -3.04
CA ARG A 102 -1.85 -3.76 -3.04
C ARG A 102 -0.38 -4.09 -3.05
N TYR A 103 -0.04 -5.14 -2.30
CA TYR A 103 1.30 -5.69 -2.21
C TYR A 103 1.26 -7.20 -2.45
N ASP A 104 2.20 -7.67 -3.25
CA ASP A 104 2.37 -9.05 -3.72
C ASP A 104 3.66 -9.68 -3.15
N TRP A 105 4.06 -9.23 -1.96
CA TRP A 105 5.20 -9.80 -1.25
C TRP A 105 4.98 -11.29 -0.97
N THR A 106 6.08 -12.02 -0.85
CA THR A 106 6.06 -13.45 -0.57
C THR A 106 6.82 -13.76 0.72
N GLY A 107 6.34 -14.74 1.48
CA GLY A 107 6.90 -15.09 2.78
C GLY A 107 6.14 -14.49 3.96
N THR A 108 6.77 -14.41 5.12
CA THR A 108 6.18 -13.87 6.35
C THR A 108 6.62 -12.44 6.59
N VAL A 109 5.67 -11.51 6.61
CA VAL A 109 5.89 -10.09 6.88
C VAL A 109 5.75 -9.84 8.38
N LYS A 110 6.79 -9.26 8.96
CA LYS A 110 6.87 -8.92 10.38
C LYS A 110 7.23 -7.46 10.56
N ARG A 111 6.93 -6.95 11.75
CA ARG A 111 7.35 -5.61 12.16
C ARG A 111 8.87 -5.56 12.31
N SER A 112 9.50 -4.48 11.85
CA SER A 112 10.89 -4.15 12.19
C SER A 112 10.96 -3.39 13.51
N LEU A 113 12.17 -3.06 13.98
CA LEU A 113 12.36 -2.10 15.08
C LEU A 113 12.04 -0.66 14.64
N ASP A 114 12.18 -0.37 13.34
CA ASP A 114 11.75 0.89 12.72
C ASP A 114 10.33 0.73 12.14
N ASP A 115 9.41 1.62 12.52
CA ASP A 115 8.03 1.62 12.02
C ASP A 115 7.93 1.94 10.50
N ASP A 116 8.98 2.52 9.93
CA ASP A 116 9.10 2.77 8.50
C ASP A 116 9.65 1.57 7.71
N GLU A 117 9.97 0.48 8.39
CA GLU A 117 10.49 -0.76 7.82
C GLU A 117 9.68 -1.99 8.24
N LEU A 118 9.71 -3.01 7.40
CA LEU A 118 9.16 -4.34 7.67
C LEU A 118 10.20 -5.39 7.34
N LEU A 119 10.15 -6.49 8.07
CA LEU A 119 10.98 -7.67 7.79
C LEU A 119 10.16 -8.65 6.96
N VAL A 120 10.72 -9.14 5.86
CA VAL A 120 10.13 -10.22 5.06
C VAL A 120 11.02 -11.43 5.18
N HIS A 121 10.50 -12.46 5.83
CA HIS A 121 11.12 -13.77 5.95
C HIS A 121 10.66 -14.62 4.78
N ASP A 122 11.54 -14.93 3.84
CA ASP A 122 11.21 -15.81 2.74
C ASP A 122 11.06 -17.28 3.20
N LYS A 123 10.71 -18.17 2.28
CA LYS A 123 10.55 -19.61 2.58
C LYS A 123 11.89 -20.33 2.81
N VAL A 124 13.01 -19.72 2.44
CA VAL A 124 14.37 -20.28 2.52
C VAL A 124 15.08 -19.82 3.81
N GLY A 125 14.45 -18.92 4.58
CA GLY A 125 14.96 -18.37 5.83
C GLY A 125 15.76 -17.06 5.66
N VAL A 126 15.82 -16.52 4.44
CA VAL A 126 16.42 -15.21 4.17
C VAL A 126 15.49 -14.12 4.70
N VAL A 127 16.07 -13.18 5.45
CA VAL A 127 15.36 -12.01 5.97
C VAL A 127 15.77 -10.81 5.14
N SER A 128 14.79 -10.14 4.55
CA SER A 128 14.99 -8.86 3.86
C SER A 128 14.28 -7.73 4.58
N VAL A 129 14.92 -6.57 4.63
CA VAL A 129 14.33 -5.33 5.12
C VAL A 129 13.64 -4.63 3.96
N GLN A 130 12.36 -4.30 4.13
CA GLN A 130 11.55 -3.63 3.12
C GLN A 130 10.99 -2.32 3.69
N THR A 131 10.98 -1.26 2.88
CA THR A 131 10.27 -0.03 3.27
C THR A 131 8.78 -0.31 3.45
N SER A 132 8.25 0.04 4.62
CA SER A 132 6.85 -0.13 4.98
C SER A 132 5.90 0.48 3.94
N PRO A 133 4.83 -0.22 3.52
CA PRO A 133 3.76 0.34 2.72
C PRO A 133 3.20 1.67 3.26
N LEU A 134 3.10 1.77 4.59
CA LEU A 134 2.58 2.97 5.25
C LEU A 134 3.56 4.15 5.12
N ARG A 135 4.87 3.86 5.14
CA ARG A 135 5.92 4.85 4.83
C ARG A 135 5.84 5.31 3.38
N ARG A 136 5.68 4.37 2.43
CA ARG A 136 5.55 4.67 1.00
C ARG A 136 4.35 5.56 0.70
N ALA A 137 3.24 5.41 1.43
CA ALA A 137 2.03 6.21 1.26
C ALA A 137 2.12 7.63 1.86
N LYS A 138 3.12 7.94 2.73
CA LYS A 138 3.20 9.24 3.43
C LYS A 138 3.12 10.47 2.50
N PRO A 139 3.81 10.53 1.35
CA PRO A 139 3.70 11.68 0.44
C PRO A 139 2.29 11.91 -0.08
N ALA A 140 1.61 10.85 -0.52
CA ALA A 140 0.21 10.89 -0.97
C ALA A 140 -0.72 11.34 0.17
N LEU A 141 -0.57 10.76 1.37
CA LEU A 141 -1.37 11.15 2.53
C LEU A 141 -1.18 12.62 2.91
N ARG A 142 0.06 13.11 2.92
CA ARG A 142 0.35 14.53 3.23
C ARG A 142 -0.35 15.46 2.23
N HIS A 143 -0.27 15.13 0.95
CA HIS A 143 -0.91 15.90 -0.11
C HIS A 143 -2.44 15.89 0.00
N LEU A 144 -3.05 14.71 0.15
CA LEU A 144 -4.50 14.58 0.32
C LEU A 144 -5.01 15.31 1.58
N ARG A 145 -4.28 15.22 2.70
CA ARG A 145 -4.62 15.95 3.94
C ARG A 145 -4.57 17.46 3.74
N ALA A 146 -3.59 17.97 2.99
CA ALA A 146 -3.53 19.38 2.66
C ALA A 146 -4.72 19.83 1.80
N ILE A 147 -5.13 19.01 0.82
CA ILE A 147 -6.30 19.27 -0.02
C ILE A 147 -7.60 19.27 0.80
N LEU A 148 -7.73 18.32 1.72
CA LEU A 148 -8.97 18.05 2.44
C LEU A 148 -9.05 18.72 3.82
N ALA A 149 -8.08 19.57 4.17
CA ALA A 149 -7.99 20.23 5.46
C ALA A 149 -9.24 21.05 5.81
N GLU A 150 -9.85 21.70 4.80
CA GLU A 150 -11.08 22.51 5.00
C GLU A 150 -12.31 21.69 5.42
N TYR A 151 -12.28 20.37 5.20
CA TYR A 151 -13.38 19.46 5.51
C TYR A 151 -13.18 18.67 6.81
N ASP A 152 -12.06 18.88 7.52
CA ASP A 152 -11.63 18.03 8.65
C ASP A 152 -11.71 16.53 8.32
N CYS A 153 -11.40 16.18 7.07
CA CYS A 153 -11.59 14.83 6.55
C CYS A 153 -10.43 13.92 6.99
N PRO A 154 -10.71 12.80 7.69
CA PRO A 154 -9.67 11.84 8.01
C PRO A 154 -9.12 11.18 6.74
N VAL A 155 -7.80 11.22 6.55
CA VAL A 155 -7.13 10.54 5.43
C VAL A 155 -6.21 9.44 5.97
N GLN A 156 -6.41 8.21 5.52
CA GLN A 156 -5.69 7.02 5.97
C GLN A 156 -5.19 6.18 4.80
N SER A 157 -4.06 5.48 4.99
CA SER A 157 -3.57 4.47 4.05
C SER A 157 -3.88 3.07 4.57
N VAL A 158 -4.12 2.14 3.65
CA VAL A 158 -4.28 0.71 3.92
C VAL A 158 -3.42 -0.07 2.93
N ALA A 159 -2.66 -1.04 3.42
CA ALA A 159 -1.88 -1.95 2.61
C ALA A 159 -2.53 -3.33 2.61
N ILE A 160 -2.89 -3.81 1.43
CA ILE A 160 -3.57 -5.09 1.22
C ILE A 160 -2.59 -6.12 0.68
N PHE A 161 -2.37 -7.19 1.45
CA PHE A 161 -1.49 -8.29 1.05
C PHE A 161 -2.29 -9.50 0.57
N ALA A 162 -1.83 -10.17 -0.49
CA ALA A 162 -2.48 -11.37 -0.98
C ALA A 162 -2.14 -12.59 -0.07
N PRO A 163 -3.15 -13.27 0.53
CA PRO A 163 -2.90 -14.36 1.48
C PRO A 163 -2.32 -15.63 0.82
N SER A 164 -2.42 -15.76 -0.50
CA SER A 164 -1.92 -16.94 -1.23
C SER A 164 -0.40 -17.10 -1.16
N HIS A 165 0.33 -16.01 -0.92
CA HIS A 165 1.80 -16.00 -0.96
C HIS A 165 2.45 -15.30 0.24
N CYS A 166 1.65 -14.63 1.07
CA CYS A 166 2.11 -13.81 2.18
C CYS A 166 1.45 -14.22 3.49
N ALA A 167 2.24 -14.33 4.56
CA ALA A 167 1.77 -14.43 5.94
C ALA A 167 2.02 -13.11 6.68
N LEU A 168 0.99 -12.49 7.24
CA LEU A 168 1.09 -11.29 8.06
C LEU A 168 1.21 -11.65 9.54
N ASP A 169 2.22 -11.11 10.22
CA ASP A 169 2.35 -11.22 11.67
C ASP A 169 1.26 -10.40 12.39
N PRO A 170 0.60 -10.94 13.44
CA PRO A 170 -0.45 -10.24 14.15
C PRO A 170 -0.02 -8.93 14.84
N ALA A 171 1.28 -8.72 15.06
CA ALA A 171 1.82 -7.50 15.66
C ALA A 171 2.00 -6.34 14.65
N LEU A 172 1.65 -6.56 13.37
CA LEU A 172 1.67 -5.52 12.36
C LEU A 172 0.62 -4.42 12.66
N PRO A 173 0.84 -3.19 12.17
CA PRO A 173 -0.16 -2.13 12.26
C PRO A 173 -1.51 -2.55 11.66
N GLU A 174 -2.62 -2.12 12.27
CA GLU A 174 -4.01 -2.41 11.82
C GLU A 174 -4.28 -2.05 10.35
N ALA A 175 -3.49 -1.13 9.78
CA ALA A 175 -3.59 -0.71 8.39
C ALA A 175 -2.88 -1.65 7.39
N ILE A 176 -2.19 -2.68 7.87
CA ILE A 176 -1.56 -3.73 7.06
C ILE A 176 -2.37 -5.00 7.26
N LEU A 177 -3.14 -5.39 6.25
CA LEU A 177 -4.18 -6.39 6.42
C LEU A 177 -4.43 -7.22 5.17
N TYR A 178 -5.08 -8.37 5.34
CA TYR A 178 -5.59 -9.18 4.24
C TYR A 178 -6.92 -8.63 3.70
N PRO A 179 -7.28 -8.92 2.44
CA PRO A 179 -8.57 -8.52 1.87
C PRO A 179 -9.79 -8.91 2.75
N SER A 180 -9.73 -10.05 3.45
CA SER A 180 -10.79 -10.54 4.33
C SER A 180 -11.03 -9.66 5.56
N GLU A 181 -10.02 -8.91 6.00
CA GLU A 181 -10.08 -8.07 7.20
C GLU A 181 -10.61 -6.65 6.88
N LEU A 182 -10.72 -6.30 5.60
CA LEU A 182 -11.11 -4.97 5.15
C LEU A 182 -12.50 -4.56 5.65
N LEU A 183 -13.45 -5.50 5.73
CA LEU A 183 -14.78 -5.23 6.29
C LEU A 183 -14.69 -4.77 7.76
N HIS A 184 -13.92 -5.51 8.56
CA HIS A 184 -13.75 -5.18 9.97
C HIS A 184 -13.06 -3.83 10.13
N PHE A 185 -11.96 -3.60 9.39
CA PHE A 185 -11.25 -2.33 9.38
C PHE A 185 -12.18 -1.15 9.09
N MET A 186 -12.97 -1.23 8.01
CA MET A 186 -13.87 -0.16 7.60
C MET A 186 -14.99 0.06 8.61
N ARG A 187 -15.59 -1.01 9.15
CA ARG A 187 -16.64 -0.92 10.20
C ARG A 187 -16.11 -0.23 11.45
N THR A 188 -14.90 -0.55 11.87
CA THR A 188 -14.25 0.09 13.02
C THR A 188 -14.06 1.59 12.79
N ARG A 189 -13.67 2.02 11.58
CA ARG A 189 -13.55 3.46 11.25
C ARG A 189 -14.88 4.18 11.21
N LEU A 190 -15.91 3.58 10.61
CA LEU A 190 -17.27 4.13 10.62
C LEU A 190 -17.80 4.31 12.06
N ASN A 191 -17.59 3.32 12.92
CA ASN A 191 -18.04 3.39 14.32
C ASN A 191 -17.30 4.47 15.12
N ARG A 192 -15.96 4.58 14.94
CA ARG A 192 -15.18 5.66 15.57
C ARG A 192 -15.65 7.04 15.11
N PHE A 193 -15.95 7.19 13.81
CA PHE A 193 -16.48 8.44 13.26
C PHE A 193 -17.84 8.80 13.88
N ARG A 194 -18.77 7.84 13.95
CA ARG A 194 -20.08 8.06 14.62
C ARG A 194 -19.93 8.45 16.09
N ALA A 195 -18.96 7.87 16.80
CA ALA A 195 -18.67 8.22 18.19
C ALA A 195 -18.03 9.62 18.37
N SER A 196 -17.34 10.12 17.34
CA SER A 196 -16.67 11.43 17.38
C SER A 196 -17.62 12.64 17.26
N HIS A 197 -18.91 12.42 16.95
CA HIS A 197 -19.92 13.47 16.74
C HIS A 197 -19.54 14.51 15.66
N LEU A 198 -18.57 14.20 14.80
CA LEU A 198 -18.22 15.02 13.65
C LEU A 198 -19.38 15.04 12.64
N GLN A 199 -19.49 16.14 11.90
CA GLN A 199 -20.45 16.23 10.81
C GLN A 199 -20.07 15.26 9.70
N HIS A 200 -21.05 14.51 9.20
CA HIS A 200 -20.87 13.61 8.06
C HIS A 200 -20.28 14.38 6.86
N LEU A 201 -19.22 13.82 6.28
CA LEU A 201 -18.62 14.36 5.06
C LEU A 201 -19.56 14.10 3.88
N ASP A 202 -19.61 15.03 2.93
CA ASP A 202 -20.29 14.82 1.64
C ASP A 202 -19.30 14.15 0.66
N PRO A 203 -19.42 12.83 0.40
CA PRO A 203 -18.39 12.10 -0.34
C PRO A 203 -18.40 12.47 -1.82
N VAL A 204 -19.53 12.95 -2.35
CA VAL A 204 -19.63 13.41 -3.74
C VAL A 204 -18.90 14.72 -3.90
N ARG A 205 -19.11 15.66 -2.97
CA ARG A 205 -18.39 16.95 -2.97
C ARG A 205 -16.88 16.74 -2.79
N LEU A 206 -16.48 15.88 -1.85
CA LEU A 206 -15.06 15.55 -1.65
C LEU A 206 -14.44 14.91 -2.90
N ALA A 207 -15.14 13.97 -3.54
CA ALA A 207 -14.66 13.32 -4.74
C ALA A 207 -14.49 14.31 -5.90
N ALA A 208 -15.46 15.21 -6.13
CA ALA A 208 -15.35 16.25 -7.15
C ALA A 208 -14.16 17.18 -6.88
N HIS A 209 -13.93 17.52 -5.61
CA HIS A 209 -12.81 18.36 -5.20
C HIS A 209 -11.45 17.69 -5.42
N LEU A 210 -11.37 16.38 -5.18
CA LEU A 210 -10.17 15.57 -5.44
C LEU A 210 -9.94 15.35 -6.93
N GLU A 211 -10.98 15.08 -7.72
CA GLU A 211 -10.91 14.81 -9.16
C GLU A 211 -10.20 15.93 -9.91
N VAL A 212 -10.51 17.20 -9.60
CA VAL A 212 -9.89 18.38 -10.23
C VAL A 212 -8.41 18.53 -9.88
N ARG A 213 -7.92 17.86 -8.83
CA ARG A 213 -6.54 17.98 -8.31
C ARG A 213 -5.70 16.72 -8.52
N CYS A 214 -6.27 15.68 -9.13
CA CYS A 214 -5.54 14.48 -9.51
C CYS A 214 -5.05 14.62 -10.96
N VAL A 215 -3.86 14.08 -11.24
CA VAL A 215 -3.37 14.01 -12.64
C VAL A 215 -4.21 13.01 -13.44
N ASP A 216 -4.62 11.93 -12.79
CA ASP A 216 -5.52 10.94 -13.35
C ASP A 216 -6.44 10.44 -12.24
N TRP A 217 -7.75 10.64 -12.39
CA TRP A 217 -8.76 10.24 -11.40
C TRP A 217 -9.10 8.74 -11.44
N GLY A 218 -8.43 7.95 -12.28
CA GLY A 218 -8.62 6.52 -12.38
C GLY A 218 -9.95 6.13 -13.00
N LYS A 219 -10.42 4.91 -12.71
CA LYS A 219 -11.70 4.38 -13.20
C LYS A 219 -12.59 3.98 -12.04
N SER A 220 -13.91 4.05 -12.20
CA SER A 220 -14.87 3.41 -11.28
C SER A 220 -14.84 1.89 -11.42
#